data_AF-A0A534MTQ0-F1
#
_entry.id   AF-A0A534MTQ0-F1
#
_cell.length_a   1.000
_cell.length_b   1.000
_cell.length_c   1.000
_cell.angle_alpha   90.00
_cell.angle_beta   90.00
_cell.angle_gamma   90.00
#
_symmetry.space_group_name_H-M   'P 1'
#
loop_
_entity.id
_entity.type
_entity.pdbx_description
1 polymer ?
#
loop_
_entity_poly.entity_id
_entity_poly.type
_entity_poly.pdbx_seq_one_letter_code
_entity_poly.pdbx_strand_id
1 'polypeptide(L)'
;MQNGASGDKVAAALGDYRKSPLFSTRERLTLELAERMTYTGKRVSERFFKRLKNHFTDEELVELAAIIALENFRSKFNPVFAVESQGFCPLPAVREASAAAAERLKK
;
A
#
# COMPACT_ATOMS: atom_id res chain seq x y z
N MET A 1 11.38 -12.42 12.62
CA MET A 1 10.05 -12.49 12.00
C MET A 1 10.01 -13.73 11.12
N GLN A 2 9.21 -14.76 11.42
CA GLN A 2 9.21 -15.99 10.61
C GLN A 2 8.28 -15.92 9.37
N ASN A 3 7.37 -14.92 9.29
CA ASN A 3 6.35 -14.82 8.22
C ASN A 3 6.34 -13.46 7.48
N GLY A 4 7.44 -12.71 7.48
CA GLY A 4 7.53 -11.39 6.82
C GLY A 4 8.05 -11.48 5.37
N ALA A 5 7.66 -10.52 4.52
CA ALA A 5 8.31 -10.34 3.21
C ALA A 5 9.79 -9.95 3.37
N SER A 6 10.63 -10.30 2.39
CA SER A 6 12.03 -9.88 2.39
C SER A 6 12.16 -8.36 2.27
N GLY A 7 13.25 -7.80 2.79
CA GLY A 7 13.55 -6.36 2.66
C GLY A 7 13.53 -5.89 1.21
N ASP A 8 14.09 -6.68 0.30
CA ASP A 8 14.12 -6.39 -1.14
C ASP A 8 12.71 -6.35 -1.75
N LYS A 9 11.82 -7.25 -1.32
CA LYS A 9 10.44 -7.26 -1.80
C LYS A 9 9.66 -6.05 -1.29
N VAL A 10 9.86 -5.66 -0.03
CA VAL A 10 9.27 -4.43 0.52
C VAL A 10 9.80 -3.19 -0.21
N ALA A 11 11.11 -3.11 -0.44
CA ALA A 11 11.73 -2.02 -1.20
C ALA A 11 11.19 -1.95 -2.64
N ALA A 12 11.05 -3.10 -3.31
CA ALA A 12 10.48 -3.17 -4.66
C ALA A 12 9.01 -2.71 -4.72
N ALA A 13 8.24 -2.87 -3.63
CA ALA A 13 6.86 -2.38 -3.56
C ALA A 13 6.78 -0.84 -3.59
N LEU A 14 7.80 -0.15 -3.07
CA LEU A 14 7.91 1.31 -3.10
C LEU A 14 8.40 1.86 -4.45
N GLY A 15 8.97 1.00 -5.30
CA GLY A 15 9.46 1.32 -6.65
C GLY A 15 8.50 0.86 -7.76
N ASP A 16 9.06 0.41 -8.89
CA ASP A 16 8.27 -0.12 -10.03
C ASP A 16 7.92 -1.61 -9.82
N TYR A 17 7.04 -1.88 -8.86
CA TYR A 17 6.59 -3.25 -8.53
C TYR A 17 5.98 -3.99 -9.73
N ARG A 18 5.50 -3.25 -10.75
CA ARG A 18 4.89 -3.84 -11.96
C ARG A 18 5.90 -4.60 -12.80
N LYS A 19 7.15 -4.13 -12.81
CA LYS A 19 8.26 -4.76 -13.54
C LYS A 19 9.10 -5.69 -12.68
N SER A 20 8.93 -5.65 -11.36
CA SER A 20 9.70 -6.49 -10.44
C SER A 20 9.30 -7.97 -10.56
N PRO A 21 10.28 -8.89 -10.69
CA PRO A 21 10.03 -10.32 -10.70
C PRO A 21 9.66 -10.86 -9.31
N LEU A 22 9.80 -10.07 -8.25
CA LEU A 22 9.54 -10.49 -6.85
C LEU A 22 8.05 -10.63 -6.52
N PHE A 23 7.17 -10.15 -7.41
CA PHE A 23 5.72 -10.19 -7.22
C PHE A 23 5.07 -11.15 -8.21
N SER A 24 4.18 -11.98 -7.68
CA SER A 24 3.23 -12.76 -8.47
C SER A 24 2.20 -11.86 -9.16
N THR A 25 1.44 -12.43 -10.10
CA THR A 25 0.34 -11.72 -10.75
C THR A 25 -0.73 -11.26 -9.75
N ARG A 26 -1.08 -12.11 -8.76
CA ARG A 26 -2.04 -11.75 -7.71
C ARG A 26 -1.53 -10.56 -6.90
N GLU A 27 -0.27 -10.58 -6.45
CA GLU A 27 0.31 -9.47 -5.69
C GLU A 27 0.37 -8.16 -6.49
N ARG A 28 0.74 -8.20 -7.77
CA ARG A 28 0.73 -7.01 -8.63
C ARG A 28 -0.67 -6.42 -8.78
N LEU A 29 -1.69 -7.27 -8.92
CA LEU A 29 -3.08 -6.83 -9.00
C LEU A 29 -3.57 -6.23 -7.67
N THR A 30 -3.20 -6.82 -6.54
CA THR A 30 -3.51 -6.27 -5.20
C THR A 30 -2.86 -4.90 -4.99
N LEU A 31 -1.59 -4.73 -5.38
CA LEU A 31 -0.91 -3.44 -5.31
C LEU A 31 -1.57 -2.40 -6.25
N GLU A 32 -1.99 -2.81 -7.46
CA GLU A 32 -2.75 -1.92 -8.36
C GLU A 32 -4.12 -1.54 -7.79
N LEU A 33 -4.81 -2.46 -7.11
CA LEU A 33 -6.05 -2.18 -6.39
C LEU A 33 -5.83 -1.16 -5.27
N ALA A 34 -4.78 -1.35 -4.46
CA ALA A 34 -4.40 -0.42 -3.40
C ALA A 34 -4.18 1.00 -3.96
N GLU A 35 -3.35 1.13 -5.00
CA GLU A 35 -3.15 2.44 -5.65
C GLU A 35 -4.46 3.06 -6.18
N ARG A 36 -5.35 2.27 -6.79
CA ARG A 36 -6.62 2.76 -7.34
C ARG A 36 -7.62 3.19 -6.27
N MET A 37 -7.54 2.62 -5.07
CA MET A 37 -8.36 3.02 -3.91
C MET A 37 -7.76 4.19 -3.14
N THR A 38 -6.43 4.34 -3.12
CA THR A 38 -5.73 5.37 -2.35
C THR A 38 -5.58 6.70 -3.10
N TYR A 39 -5.24 6.66 -4.40
CA TYR A 39 -5.01 7.89 -5.15
C TYR A 39 -6.33 8.48 -5.68
N THR A 40 -6.66 9.72 -5.25
CA THR A 40 -7.91 10.41 -5.59
C THR A 40 -8.19 10.52 -7.10
N GLY A 41 -7.15 10.57 -7.94
CA GLY A 41 -7.27 10.62 -9.40
C GLY A 41 -7.46 9.25 -10.08
N LYS A 42 -7.35 8.14 -9.35
CA LYS A 42 -7.52 6.79 -9.88
C LYS A 42 -8.89 6.23 -9.54
N ARG A 43 -9.35 5.25 -10.32
CA ARG A 43 -10.63 4.57 -10.14
C ARG A 43 -10.46 3.06 -10.36
N VAL A 44 -11.25 2.28 -9.63
CA VAL A 44 -11.47 0.86 -9.92
C VAL A 44 -12.46 0.77 -11.09
N SER A 45 -11.93 0.78 -12.32
CA SER A 45 -12.73 0.63 -13.53
C SER A 45 -13.30 -0.78 -13.65
N GLU A 46 -14.45 -0.96 -14.29
CA GLU A 46 -15.03 -2.28 -14.55
C GLU A 46 -14.06 -3.25 -15.22
N ARG A 47 -13.30 -2.79 -16.23
CA ARG A 47 -12.28 -3.60 -16.91
C ARG A 47 -11.23 -4.15 -15.94
N PHE A 48 -10.83 -3.34 -14.97
CA PHE A 48 -9.86 -3.74 -13.95
C PHE A 48 -10.50 -4.70 -12.94
N PHE A 49 -11.73 -4.42 -12.50
CA PHE A 49 -12.46 -5.31 -11.59
C PHE A 49 -12.70 -6.71 -12.20
N LYS A 50 -13.01 -6.79 -13.50
CA LYS A 50 -13.09 -8.07 -14.22
C LYS A 50 -11.75 -8.84 -14.20
N ARG A 51 -10.61 -8.15 -14.33
CA ARG A 51 -9.29 -8.79 -14.19
C ARG A 51 -9.07 -9.32 -12.77
N LEU A 52 -9.49 -8.58 -11.75
CA LEU A 52 -9.42 -9.05 -10.36
C LEU A 52 -10.24 -10.33 -10.16
N LYS A 53 -11.47 -10.37 -10.66
CA LYS A 53 -12.36 -11.53 -10.59
C LYS A 53 -11.84 -12.80 -11.28
N ASN A 54 -10.90 -12.67 -12.21
CA ASN A 54 -10.22 -13.84 -12.81
C ASN A 54 -9.18 -14.48 -11.87
N HIS A 55 -8.77 -13.76 -10.83
CA HIS A 55 -7.70 -14.19 -9.94
C HIS A 55 -8.12 -14.33 -8.49
N PHE A 56 -9.24 -13.73 -8.07
CA PHE A 56 -9.70 -13.68 -6.69
C PHE A 56 -11.19 -14.05 -6.57
N THR A 57 -11.57 -14.68 -5.46
CA THR A 57 -12.99 -14.85 -5.09
C THR A 57 -13.60 -13.52 -4.61
N ASP A 58 -14.92 -13.47 -4.45
CA ASP A 58 -15.56 -12.27 -3.91
C ASP A 58 -15.15 -12.01 -2.45
N GLU A 59 -15.02 -13.07 -1.65
CA GLU A 59 -14.58 -13.01 -0.25
C GLU A 59 -13.16 -12.44 -0.16
N GLU A 60 -12.23 -12.95 -0.99
CA GLU A 60 -10.86 -12.43 -1.05
C GLU A 60 -10.84 -10.93 -1.44
N LEU A 61 -11.69 -10.51 -2.37
CA LEU A 61 -11.77 -9.10 -2.78
C LEU A 61 -12.34 -8.20 -1.68
N VAL A 62 -13.32 -8.69 -0.92
CA VAL A 62 -13.85 -7.98 0.25
C VAL A 62 -12.76 -7.78 1.29
N GLU A 63 -11.99 -8.82 1.62
CA GLU A 63 -10.89 -8.74 2.57
C GLU A 63 -9.80 -7.77 2.12
N LEU A 64 -9.40 -7.85 0.84
CA LEU A 64 -8.42 -6.93 0.26
C LEU A 64 -8.91 -5.48 0.31
N ALA A 65 -10.16 -5.23 -0.07
CA ALA A 65 -10.73 -3.89 -0.03
C ALA A 65 -10.80 -3.35 1.40
N ALA A 66 -11.16 -4.20 2.37
CA ALA A 66 -11.26 -3.82 3.78
C ALA A 66 -9.90 -3.38 4.35
N ILE A 67 -8.84 -4.16 4.13
CA ILE A 67 -7.51 -3.80 4.67
C ILE A 67 -6.94 -2.55 4.00
N ILE A 68 -7.15 -2.38 2.69
CA ILE A 68 -6.73 -1.16 1.96
C ILE A 68 -7.49 0.06 2.49
N ALA A 69 -8.80 -0.07 2.70
CA ALA A 69 -9.63 1.00 3.24
C ALA A 69 -9.19 1.40 4.66
N LEU A 70 -8.84 0.43 5.51
CA LEU A 70 -8.35 0.68 6.87
C LEU A 70 -7.03 1.47 6.85
N GLU A 71 -6.10 1.12 5.97
CA GLU A 71 -4.84 1.86 5.85
C GLU A 71 -5.05 3.28 5.28
N ASN A 72 -6.00 3.45 4.35
CA ASN A 72 -6.40 4.78 3.89
C ASN A 72 -7.02 5.61 5.02
N PHE A 73 -7.84 5.02 5.89
CA PHE A 73 -8.37 5.68 7.08
C PHE A 73 -7.21 6.11 8.00
N ARG A 74 -6.29 5.20 8.35
CA ARG A 74 -5.13 5.49 9.20
C ARG A 74 -4.24 6.59 8.63
N SER A 75 -4.05 6.63 7.31
CA SER A 75 -3.27 7.68 6.63
C SER A 75 -3.85 9.09 6.80
N LYS A 76 -5.15 9.21 7.09
CA LYS A 76 -5.85 10.48 7.30
C LYS A 76 -6.08 10.78 8.79
N PHE A 77 -6.32 9.74 9.57
CA PHE A 77 -6.56 9.84 11.00
C PHE A 77 -5.27 10.15 11.77
N ASN A 78 -4.19 9.41 11.52
CA ASN A 78 -2.94 9.53 12.28
C ASN A 78 -2.34 10.95 12.25
N PRO A 79 -2.30 11.66 11.10
CA PRO A 79 -1.78 13.03 11.06
C PRO A 79 -2.55 14.02 11.94
N VAL A 80 -3.87 13.84 12.13
CA VAL A 80 -4.69 14.73 12.97
C VAL A 80 -4.21 14.76 14.42
N PHE A 81 -3.70 13.63 14.90
CA PHE A 81 -3.22 13.47 16.28
C PHE A 81 -1.69 13.45 16.36
N ALA A 82 -1.00 13.84 15.29
CA ALA A 82 0.47 13.81 15.19
C ALA A 82 1.07 12.46 15.61
N VAL A 83 0.42 11.34 15.22
CA VAL A 83 0.95 10.01 15.49
C VAL A 83 2.16 9.75 14.58
N GLU A 84 3.35 9.75 15.17
CA GLU A 84 4.62 9.58 14.45
C GLU A 84 5.04 8.10 14.28
N SER A 85 5.92 7.86 13.32
CA SER A 85 6.54 6.55 13.16
C SER A 85 7.55 6.29 14.29
N GLN A 86 7.62 5.05 14.75
CA GLN A 86 8.53 4.65 15.83
C GLN A 86 9.96 4.32 15.35
N GLY A 87 10.31 4.71 14.11
CA GLY A 87 11.64 4.48 13.55
C GLY A 87 12.01 3.03 13.22
N PHE A 88 11.07 2.07 13.32
CA PHE A 88 11.36 0.65 13.11
C PHE A 88 11.57 0.24 11.65
N CYS A 89 11.10 1.02 10.67
CA CYS A 89 11.29 0.69 9.26
C CYS A 89 12.70 1.06 8.80
N PRO A 90 13.55 0.10 8.38
CA PRO A 90 14.93 0.38 8.02
C PRO A 90 15.09 0.97 6.61
N LEU A 91 14.02 1.04 5.82
CA LEU A 91 14.08 1.48 4.43
C LEU A 91 14.29 3.00 4.33
N PRO A 92 15.33 3.48 3.62
CA PRO A 92 15.64 4.91 3.51
C PRO A 92 14.45 5.75 3.04
N ALA A 93 13.78 5.33 1.96
CA ALA A 93 12.63 6.05 1.40
C ALA A 93 11.48 6.24 2.42
N VAL A 94 11.25 5.26 3.30
CA VAL A 94 10.21 5.35 4.34
C VAL A 94 10.63 6.29 5.46
N ARG A 95 11.90 6.26 5.86
CA ARG A 95 12.45 7.19 6.86
C ARG A 95 12.38 8.63 6.38
N GLU A 96 12.76 8.89 5.13
CA GLU A 96 12.69 10.21 4.50
C GLU A 96 11.24 10.71 4.42
N ALA A 97 10.31 9.87 3.96
CA ALA A 97 8.90 10.23 3.90
C ALA A 97 8.30 10.52 5.29
N SER A 98 8.68 9.74 6.31
CA SER A 98 8.24 9.95 7.70
C SER A 98 8.76 11.28 8.25
N ALA A 99 10.04 11.59 8.05
CA ALA A 99 10.64 12.85 8.49
C ALA A 99 9.98 14.06 7.81
N ALA A 100 9.76 13.98 6.49
CA ALA A 100 9.06 15.03 5.75
C ALA A 100 7.62 15.24 6.22
N ALA A 101 6.91 14.17 6.62
CA ALA A 101 5.57 14.27 7.18
C ALA A 101 5.56 14.93 8.57
N ALA A 102 6.50 14.57 9.45
CA ALA A 102 6.64 15.18 10.77
C ALA A 102 6.92 16.69 10.67
N GLU A 103 7.79 17.11 9.74
CA GLU A 103 8.07 18.53 9.50
C GLU A 103 6.85 19.32 8.99
N ARG A 104 5.93 18.69 8.23
CA ARG A 104 4.69 19.35 7.78
C ARG A 104 3.72 19.61 8.93
N LEU A 105 3.71 18.77 9.96
CA LEU A 105 2.83 18.92 11.12
C LEU A 105 3.31 20.00 12.10
N LYS A 106 4.59 20.39 12.04
CA LYS A 106 5.17 21.48 12.84
C LYS A 106 4.86 22.88 12.28
N LYS A 107 4.36 22.97 11.04
CA LYS A 107 4.00 24.22 10.36
C LYS A 107 2.52 24.52 10.51
#